data_AF-A0A813E5M9-F1
#
_entry.id   AF-A0A813E5M9-F1
#
_cell.length_a   1.000
_cell.length_b   1.000
_cell.length_c   1.000
_cell.angle_alpha   90.00
_cell.angle_beta   90.00
_cell.angle_gamma   90.00
#
_symmetry.space_group_name_H-M   'P 1'
#
loop_
_entity.id
_entity.type
_entity.pdbx_description
1 polymer ?
#
loop_
_entity_poly.entity_id
_entity_poly.type
_entity_poly.pdbx_seq_one_letter_code
_entity_poly.pdbx_strand_id
1 'polypeptide(L)'
;CQLRFIRERLEKDCLSAYVKTLEAEVRQYFDEEWPGDKGQMDIRASMIECLSRTSIRCLMGNELRAKMHSVTKTQTVSDLLHTMEQGMLPLSVFWPSAPIERHRKRDAARQEFSDFLAPIINDRRSRLKAGIVDEDDFLWKVLSSTYPDGTPITDE
;
A
#
# COMPACT_ATOMS: atom_id res chain seq x y z
N CYS A 1 -20.44 1.67 6.38
CA CYS A 1 -19.32 0.90 6.95
C CYS A 1 -18.22 0.77 5.90
N GLN A 2 -16.98 1.15 6.21
CA GLN A 2 -15.84 1.11 5.27
C GLN A 2 -15.57 -0.29 4.71
N LEU A 3 -15.88 -1.35 5.47
CA LEU A 3 -15.73 -2.75 5.04
C LEU A 3 -16.54 -3.08 3.77
N ARG A 4 -17.62 -2.34 3.50
CA ARG A 4 -18.41 -2.53 2.26
C ARG A 4 -17.56 -2.24 1.03
N PHE A 5 -16.82 -1.13 1.03
CA PHE A 5 -15.97 -0.72 -0.09
C PHE A 5 -14.83 -1.71 -0.33
N ILE A 6 -14.28 -2.27 0.76
CA ILE A 6 -13.25 -3.31 0.66
C ILE A 6 -13.83 -4.60 0.06
N ARG A 7 -15.02 -5.01 0.51
CA ARG A 7 -15.67 -6.23 0.03
C ARG A 7 -15.95 -6.17 -1.47
N GLU A 8 -16.42 -5.05 -1.99
CA GLU A 8 -16.68 -4.83 -3.43
C GLU A 8 -15.42 -5.04 -4.29
N ARG A 9 -14.22 -4.88 -3.71
CA ARG A 9 -12.94 -5.15 -4.38
C ARG A 9 -12.38 -6.55 -4.20
N LEU A 10 -12.91 -7.31 -3.26
CA LEU A 10 -12.59 -8.73 -3.10
C LEU A 10 -13.56 -9.63 -3.89
N GLU A 11 -14.37 -9.04 -4.77
CA GLU A 11 -15.18 -9.79 -5.72
C GLU A 11 -14.33 -10.43 -6.82
N LYS A 12 -14.85 -11.52 -7.37
CA LYS A 12 -14.15 -12.41 -8.30
C LYS A 12 -13.49 -11.68 -9.48
N ASP A 13 -14.18 -10.70 -10.04
CA ASP A 13 -13.72 -9.99 -11.24
C ASP A 13 -12.48 -9.12 -10.93
N CYS A 14 -12.46 -8.49 -9.75
CA CYS A 14 -11.31 -7.71 -9.29
C CYS A 14 -10.13 -8.62 -8.93
N LEU A 15 -10.39 -9.73 -8.23
CA LEU A 15 -9.34 -10.69 -7.88
C LEU A 15 -8.69 -11.30 -9.13
N SER A 16 -9.47 -11.58 -10.18
CA SER A 16 -8.93 -12.11 -11.43
C SER A 16 -7.99 -11.11 -12.13
N ALA A 17 -8.21 -9.80 -11.97
CA ALA A 17 -7.30 -8.78 -12.49
C ALA A 17 -5.98 -8.77 -11.72
N TYR A 18 -6.03 -8.92 -10.39
CA TYR A 18 -4.83 -8.95 -9.55
C TYR A 18 -3.90 -10.12 -9.87
N VAL A 19 -4.40 -11.28 -10.28
CA VAL A 19 -3.56 -12.44 -10.63
C VAL A 19 -2.51 -12.09 -11.68
N LYS A 20 -2.88 -11.33 -12.72
CA LYS A 20 -1.95 -10.92 -13.78
C LYS A 20 -0.90 -9.94 -13.25
N THR A 21 -1.31 -9.02 -12.39
CA THR A 21 -0.42 -8.05 -11.74
C THR A 21 0.55 -8.73 -10.77
N LEU A 22 0.07 -9.71 -10.01
CA LEU A 22 0.87 -10.57 -9.12
C LEU A 22 1.96 -11.29 -9.91
N GLU A 23 1.58 -11.99 -10.99
CA GLU A 23 2.55 -12.73 -11.81
C GLU A 23 3.62 -11.80 -12.40
N ALA A 24 3.22 -10.63 -12.89
CA ALA A 24 4.15 -9.66 -13.47
C ALA A 24 5.17 -9.14 -12.45
N GLU A 25 4.75 -8.75 -11.24
CA GLU A 25 5.66 -8.27 -10.20
C GLU A 25 6.57 -9.37 -9.66
N VAL A 26 6.05 -10.60 -9.51
CA VAL A 26 6.88 -11.73 -9.04
C VAL A 26 7.96 -12.04 -10.07
N ARG A 27 7.63 -12.07 -11.37
CA ARG A 27 8.63 -12.26 -12.43
C ARG A 27 9.67 -11.14 -12.43
N GLN A 28 9.22 -9.89 -12.35
CA GLN A 28 10.12 -8.74 -12.27
C GLN A 28 11.03 -8.81 -11.03
N TYR A 29 10.53 -9.23 -9.87
CA TYR A 29 11.33 -9.42 -8.67
C TYR A 29 12.44 -10.46 -8.87
N PHE A 30 12.12 -11.60 -9.47
CA PHE A 30 13.13 -12.63 -9.76
C PHE A 30 14.14 -12.16 -10.81
N ASP A 31 13.71 -11.41 -11.84
CA ASP A 31 14.63 -10.88 -12.86
C ASP A 31 15.61 -9.84 -12.27
N GLU A 32 15.16 -9.03 -11.30
CA GLU A 32 15.96 -7.98 -10.65
C GLU A 32 16.91 -8.54 -9.57
N GLU A 33 16.37 -9.33 -8.64
CA GLU A 33 17.11 -9.80 -7.45
C GLU A 33 17.84 -11.13 -7.69
N TRP A 34 17.49 -11.86 -8.75
CA TRP A 34 18.05 -13.16 -9.07
C TRP A 34 18.49 -13.31 -10.54
N PRO A 35 19.48 -12.54 -11.00
CA PRO A 35 19.93 -12.56 -12.40
C PRO A 35 20.75 -13.81 -12.81
N GLY A 36 20.97 -14.76 -11.90
CA GLY A 36 21.82 -15.94 -12.11
C GLY A 36 21.06 -17.26 -12.02
N ASP A 37 21.62 -18.32 -12.62
CA ASP A 37 20.97 -19.64 -12.63
C ASP A 37 20.92 -20.32 -11.25
N LYS A 38 21.84 -19.96 -10.34
CA LYS A 38 21.98 -20.56 -9.00
C LYS A 38 22.51 -19.55 -7.99
N GLY A 39 22.07 -19.68 -6.74
CA GLY A 39 22.50 -18.83 -5.63
C GLY A 39 21.92 -19.31 -4.29
N GLN A 40 22.10 -18.49 -3.25
CA GLN A 40 21.45 -18.66 -1.95
C GLN A 40 20.66 -17.39 -1.62
N MET A 41 19.46 -17.53 -1.07
CA MET A 41 18.66 -16.40 -0.58
C MET A 41 18.12 -16.70 0.81
N ASP A 42 17.93 -15.65 1.61
CA ASP A 42 17.10 -15.72 2.80
C ASP A 42 15.63 -15.68 2.38
N ILE A 43 14.98 -16.85 2.43
CA ILE A 43 13.57 -17.01 2.07
C ILE A 43 12.68 -16.02 2.84
N ARG A 44 12.99 -15.72 4.11
CA ARG A 44 12.16 -14.83 4.93
C ARG A 44 12.23 -13.40 4.42
N ALA A 45 13.44 -12.88 4.24
CA ALA A 45 13.66 -11.52 3.77
C ALA A 45 13.11 -11.35 2.34
N SER A 46 13.45 -12.28 1.44
CA SER A 46 13.01 -12.23 0.05
C SER A 46 11.49 -12.32 -0.10
N MET A 47 10.84 -13.16 0.69
CA MET A 47 9.38 -13.30 0.62
C MET A 47 8.65 -12.07 1.17
N ILE A 48 9.15 -11.46 2.27
CA ILE A 48 8.58 -10.20 2.79
C ILE A 48 8.67 -9.10 1.73
N GLU A 49 9.83 -8.98 1.08
CA GLU A 49 10.01 -7.96 0.05
C GLU A 49 9.11 -8.19 -1.18
N CYS A 50 9.07 -9.43 -1.69
CA CYS A 50 8.23 -9.80 -2.82
C CYS A 50 6.74 -9.56 -2.52
N LEU A 51 6.28 -9.92 -1.32
CA LEU A 51 4.90 -9.68 -0.88
C LEU A 51 4.59 -8.18 -0.76
N SER A 52 5.51 -7.39 -0.19
CA SER A 52 5.35 -5.94 -0.08
C SER A 52 5.24 -5.28 -1.45
N ARG A 53 6.16 -5.60 -2.38
CA ARG A 53 6.13 -5.08 -3.76
C ARG A 53 4.81 -5.40 -4.45
N THR A 54 4.37 -6.65 -4.33
CA THR A 54 3.16 -7.11 -5.01
C THR A 54 1.88 -6.55 -4.39
N SER A 55 1.82 -6.43 -3.07
CA SER A 55 0.68 -5.85 -2.36
C SER A 55 0.50 -4.38 -2.72
N ILE A 56 1.59 -3.61 -2.77
CA ILE A 56 1.54 -2.20 -3.15
C ILE A 56 1.08 -2.07 -4.61
N ARG A 57 1.60 -2.90 -5.51
CA ARG A 57 1.18 -2.88 -6.92
C ARG A 57 -0.31 -3.20 -7.11
N CYS A 58 -0.83 -4.22 -6.44
CA CYS A 58 -2.22 -4.65 -6.60
C CYS A 58 -3.20 -3.68 -5.93
N LEU A 59 -2.86 -3.13 -4.77
CA LEU A 59 -3.78 -2.33 -3.97
C LEU A 59 -3.66 -0.83 -4.25
N MET A 60 -2.47 -0.33 -4.56
CA MET A 60 -2.22 1.12 -4.65
C MET A 60 -1.95 1.61 -6.08
N GLY A 61 -1.82 0.69 -7.04
CA GLY A 61 -1.71 1.01 -8.47
C GLY A 61 -0.28 1.32 -8.94
N ASN A 62 -0.16 1.56 -10.25
CA ASN A 62 1.13 1.76 -10.93
C ASN A 62 1.85 3.03 -10.48
N GLU A 63 1.09 4.08 -10.19
CA GLU A 63 1.62 5.39 -9.80
C GLU A 63 2.35 5.35 -8.46
N LEU A 64 1.80 4.61 -7.49
CA LEU A 64 2.47 4.43 -6.21
C LEU A 64 3.74 3.62 -6.37
N ARG A 65 3.71 2.54 -7.17
CA ARG A 65 4.89 1.72 -7.46
C ARG A 65 5.99 2.53 -8.15
N ALA A 66 5.66 3.40 -9.09
CA ALA A 66 6.62 4.28 -9.73
C ALA A 66 7.22 5.31 -8.76
N LYS A 67 6.39 5.88 -7.87
CA LYS A 67 6.84 6.83 -6.85
C LYS A 67 7.64 6.18 -5.71
N MET A 68 7.43 4.89 -5.43
CA MET A 68 8.28 4.13 -4.49
C MET A 68 9.74 4.15 -4.90
N HIS A 69 10.03 4.10 -6.20
CA HIS A 69 11.40 4.13 -6.72
C HIS A 69 11.97 5.55 -6.77
N SER A 70 11.12 6.60 -6.83
CA SER A 70 11.56 7.99 -6.97
C SER A 70 11.76 8.73 -5.64
N VAL A 71 11.14 8.29 -4.55
CA VAL A 71 11.28 8.96 -3.25
C VAL A 71 12.48 8.40 -2.48
N THR A 72 13.57 9.16 -2.58
CA THR A 72 14.62 9.37 -1.57
C THR A 72 15.33 8.11 -1.02
N LYS A 73 16.53 7.94 -1.57
CA LYS A 73 17.77 7.23 -1.19
C LYS A 73 18.06 6.83 0.29
N THR A 74 17.12 6.89 1.24
CA THR A 74 17.38 6.60 2.66
C THR A 74 16.28 5.78 3.36
N GLN A 75 15.01 5.81 2.91
CA GLN A 75 13.94 4.93 3.42
C GLN A 75 12.92 4.62 2.31
N THR A 76 12.72 3.35 2.02
CA THR A 76 11.70 2.89 1.09
C THR A 76 10.32 2.89 1.76
N VAL A 77 9.23 2.93 0.98
CA VAL A 77 7.87 2.69 1.50
C VAL A 77 7.80 1.35 2.25
N SER A 78 8.62 0.37 1.85
CA SER A 78 8.76 -0.90 2.56
C SER A 78 9.34 -0.72 3.97
N ASP A 79 10.28 0.19 4.17
CA ASP A 79 10.87 0.48 5.49
C ASP A 79 9.88 1.17 6.42
N LEU A 80 9.05 2.08 5.88
CA LEU A 80 7.96 2.71 6.62
C LEU A 80 6.92 1.68 7.05
N LEU A 81 6.47 0.82 6.13
CA LEU A 81 5.55 -0.27 6.44
C LEU A 81 6.16 -1.21 7.49
N HIS A 82 7.43 -1.56 7.36
CA HIS A 82 8.10 -2.43 8.33
C HIS A 82 8.20 -1.77 9.72
N THR A 83 8.47 -0.46 9.78
CA THR A 83 8.49 0.31 11.03
C THR A 83 7.11 0.33 11.68
N MET A 84 6.04 0.46 10.89
CA MET A 84 4.66 0.40 11.37
C MET A 84 4.31 -1.00 11.92
N GLU A 85 4.73 -2.07 11.24
CA GLU A 85 4.55 -3.45 11.70
C GLU A 85 5.28 -3.71 13.03
N GLN A 86 6.53 -3.25 13.17
CA GLN A 86 7.30 -3.37 14.41
C GLN A 86 6.69 -2.60 15.59
N GLY A 87 5.81 -1.63 15.33
CA GLY A 87 5.03 -0.91 16.33
C GLY A 87 3.83 -1.69 16.87
N MET A 88 3.44 -2.80 16.25
CA MET A 88 2.33 -3.66 16.65
C MET A 88 2.75 -4.67 17.73
N LEU A 89 3.16 -4.16 18.88
CA LEU A 89 3.45 -4.98 20.05
C LEU A 89 2.17 -5.56 20.66
N PRO A 90 2.21 -6.73 21.32
CA PRO A 90 1.07 -7.23 22.11
C PRO A 90 0.58 -6.21 23.15
N LEU A 91 1.51 -5.42 23.71
CA LEU A 91 1.21 -4.33 24.63
C LEU A 91 0.31 -3.26 23.99
N SER A 92 0.44 -3.02 22.67
CA SER A 92 -0.39 -2.05 21.94
C SER A 92 -1.88 -2.40 21.98
N VAL A 93 -2.24 -3.68 22.20
CA VAL A 93 -3.65 -4.10 22.32
C VAL A 93 -4.25 -3.63 23.65
N PHE A 94 -3.47 -3.67 24.72
CA PHE A 94 -3.92 -3.29 26.05
C PHE A 94 -3.72 -1.80 26.34
N TRP A 95 -2.70 -1.19 25.74
CA TRP A 95 -2.37 0.23 25.91
C TRP A 95 -1.86 0.85 24.60
N PRO A 96 -2.77 1.30 23.71
CA PRO A 96 -2.40 1.83 22.39
C PRO A 96 -1.59 3.14 22.41
N SER A 97 -1.79 3.96 23.45
CA SER A 97 -1.19 5.29 23.64
C SER A 97 -0.05 5.28 24.67
N ALA A 98 0.66 4.16 24.83
CA ALA A 98 1.74 4.07 25.79
C ALA A 98 2.92 4.95 25.34
N PRO A 99 3.60 5.70 26.22
CA PRO A 99 4.70 6.58 25.85
C PRO A 99 6.01 5.79 25.64
N ILE A 100 6.01 4.90 24.64
CA ILE A 100 7.13 4.02 24.31
C ILE A 100 7.75 4.49 23.00
N GLU A 101 9.08 4.41 22.90
CA GLU A 101 9.82 4.79 21.70
C GLU A 101 9.32 4.08 20.43
N ARG A 102 8.90 2.82 20.54
CA ARG A 102 8.30 2.06 19.43
C ARG A 102 6.95 2.61 18.97
N HIS A 103 6.11 3.12 19.88
CA HIS A 103 4.85 3.77 19.51
C HIS A 103 5.10 5.13 18.86
N ARG A 104 6.09 5.90 19.37
CA ARG A 104 6.52 7.15 18.72
C ARG A 104 7.00 6.93 17.29
N LYS A 105 7.85 5.92 17.07
CA LYS A 105 8.32 5.55 15.72
C LYS A 105 7.18 5.09 14.81
N ARG A 106 6.24 4.32 15.33
CA ARG A 106 5.02 3.91 14.60
C ARG A 106 4.20 5.12 14.18
N ASP A 107 3.96 6.06 15.08
CA ASP A 107 3.13 7.23 14.83
C ASP A 107 3.82 8.20 13.86
N ALA A 108 5.14 8.38 13.97
CA ALA A 108 5.94 9.13 13.00
C ALA A 108 5.90 8.48 11.60
N ALA A 109 6.12 7.17 11.51
CA ALA A 109 6.04 6.44 10.24
C ALA A 109 4.64 6.51 9.62
N ARG A 110 3.58 6.47 10.43
CA ARG A 110 2.20 6.68 9.95
C ARG A 110 2.01 8.07 9.38
N GLN A 111 2.53 9.11 10.03
CA GLN A 111 2.44 10.47 9.53
C GLN A 111 3.20 10.63 8.20
N GLU A 112 4.45 10.14 8.13
CA GLU A 112 5.24 10.19 6.89
C GLU A 112 4.56 9.43 5.74
N PHE A 113 3.97 8.27 6.03
CA PHE A 113 3.20 7.51 5.04
C PHE A 113 1.95 8.27 4.58
N SER A 114 1.24 8.94 5.50
CA SER A 114 0.09 9.79 5.17
C SER A 114 0.50 10.97 4.29
N ASP A 115 1.61 11.65 4.63
CA ASP A 115 2.14 12.78 3.87
C ASP A 115 2.59 12.36 2.47
N PHE A 116 3.11 11.14 2.33
CA PHE A 116 3.44 10.55 1.04
C PHE A 116 2.20 10.25 0.17
N LEU A 117 1.11 9.76 0.78
CA LEU A 117 -0.13 9.45 0.06
C LEU A 117 -0.96 10.69 -0.27
N ALA A 118 -0.94 11.72 0.57
CA ALA A 118 -1.72 12.94 0.41
C ALA A 118 -1.66 13.59 -1.00
N PRO A 119 -0.48 13.83 -1.61
CA PRO A 119 -0.42 14.42 -2.95
C PRO A 119 -1.04 13.51 -4.02
N ILE A 120 -0.97 12.20 -3.84
CA ILE A 120 -1.49 11.20 -4.80
C ILE A 120 -3.02 11.16 -4.71
N ILE A 121 -3.57 11.17 -3.50
CA ILE A 121 -5.00 11.26 -3.25
C ILE A 121 -5.58 12.57 -3.82
N ASN A 122 -4.89 13.69 -3.60
CA ASN A 122 -5.33 15.00 -4.08
C ASN A 122 -5.35 15.09 -5.62
N ASP A 123 -4.32 14.55 -6.28
CA ASP A 123 -4.26 14.48 -7.73
C ASP A 123 -5.41 13.63 -8.30
N ARG A 124 -5.66 12.45 -7.73
CA ARG A 124 -6.75 11.57 -8.14
C ARG A 124 -8.13 12.19 -7.91
N ARG A 125 -8.34 12.88 -6.79
CA ARG A 125 -9.58 13.64 -6.54
C ARG A 125 -9.80 14.75 -7.57
N SER A 126 -8.73 15.40 -8.00
CA SER A 126 -8.80 16.43 -9.04
C SER A 126 -9.19 15.83 -10.39
N ARG A 127 -8.61 14.68 -10.75
CA ARG A 127 -9.00 13.90 -11.94
C ARG A 127 -10.46 13.43 -11.89
N LEU A 128 -10.91 12.94 -10.74
CA LEU A 128 -12.29 12.52 -10.52
C LEU A 128 -13.27 13.69 -10.72
N LYS A 129 -12.96 14.88 -10.18
CA LYS A 129 -13.75 16.11 -10.41
C LYS A 129 -13.77 16.55 -11.87
N ALA A 130 -12.69 16.29 -12.61
CA ALA A 130 -12.60 16.57 -14.04
C ALA A 130 -13.29 15.50 -14.92
N GLY A 131 -13.86 14.45 -14.33
CA GLY A 131 -14.53 13.36 -15.06
C GLY A 131 -13.57 12.44 -15.82
N ILE A 132 -12.27 12.50 -15.51
CA ILE A 132 -11.25 11.63 -16.11
C ILE A 132 -11.31 10.30 -15.37
N VAL A 133 -11.68 9.23 -16.08
CA VAL A 133 -11.66 7.87 -15.54
C VAL A 133 -10.22 7.36 -15.57
N ASP A 134 -9.71 7.01 -14.39
CA ASP A 134 -8.35 6.52 -14.19
C ASP A 134 -8.29 4.98 -14.13
N GLU A 135 -7.10 4.42 -13.90
CA GLU A 135 -6.90 2.98 -13.63
C GLU A 135 -7.89 2.49 -12.56
N ASP A 136 -8.56 1.37 -12.82
CA ASP A 136 -9.51 0.73 -11.91
C ASP A 136 -8.74 0.03 -10.76
N ASP A 137 -8.08 0.82 -9.91
CA ASP A 137 -7.37 0.37 -8.72
C ASP A 137 -8.21 0.50 -7.44
N PHE A 138 -7.72 -0.06 -6.33
CA PHE A 138 -8.49 -0.07 -5.08
C PHE A 138 -8.66 1.35 -4.52
N LEU A 139 -7.61 2.18 -4.56
CA LEU A 139 -7.66 3.56 -4.05
C LEU A 139 -8.66 4.42 -4.85
N TRP A 140 -8.74 4.27 -6.18
CA TRP A 140 -9.71 4.96 -7.02
C TRP A 140 -11.16 4.62 -6.64
N LYS A 141 -11.47 3.34 -6.44
CA LYS A 141 -12.82 2.94 -5.99
C LYS A 141 -13.14 3.44 -4.60
N VAL A 142 -12.18 3.41 -3.69
CA VAL A 142 -12.37 3.94 -2.33
C VAL A 142 -12.64 5.44 -2.35
N LEU A 143 -11.90 6.22 -3.16
CA LEU A 143 -12.08 7.67 -3.28
C LEU A 143 -13.37 8.07 -4.01
N SER A 144 -13.84 7.25 -4.95
CA SER A 144 -15.12 7.48 -5.67
C SER A 144 -16.34 6.97 -4.90
N SER A 145 -16.14 6.18 -3.84
CA SER A 145 -17.22 5.64 -3.03
C SER A 145 -17.78 6.66 -2.04
N THR A 146 -19.10 6.61 -1.83
CA THR A 146 -19.82 7.42 -0.85
C THR A 146 -20.50 6.55 0.20
N TYR A 147 -20.60 7.08 1.42
CA TYR A 147 -21.38 6.47 2.48
C TYR A 147 -22.89 6.54 2.15
N PRO A 148 -23.75 5.73 2.80
CA PRO A 148 -25.20 5.76 2.55
C PRO A 148 -25.87 7.12 2.77
N ASP A 149 -25.25 8.00 3.57
CA ASP A 149 -25.67 9.37 3.82
C ASP A 149 -25.17 10.38 2.76
N GLY A 150 -24.46 9.91 1.73
CA GLY A 150 -23.90 10.73 0.66
C GLY A 150 -22.57 11.40 1.02
N THR A 151 -22.05 11.21 2.24
CA THR A 151 -20.75 11.78 2.61
C THR A 151 -19.60 11.05 1.88
N PRO A 152 -18.61 11.77 1.33
CA PRO A 152 -17.41 11.18 0.75
C PRO A 152 -16.46 10.68 1.83
N ILE A 153 -15.51 9.81 1.46
CA ILE A 153 -14.51 9.32 2.41
C ILE A 153 -13.55 10.45 2.83
N THR A 154 -13.20 10.50 4.12
CA THR A 154 -12.18 11.40 4.68
C THR A 154 -10.78 10.84 4.47
N ASP A 155 -9.76 11.71 4.51
CA ASP A 155 -8.35 11.32 4.27
C ASP A 155 -7.57 10.92 5.53
N GLU A 156 -8.23 10.91 6.70
CA GLU A 156 -7.66 10.54 8.02
C GLU A 156 -7.89 9.08 8.43
#